data_AF-A0A9R1API4-F1
#
_entry.id   AF-A0A9R1API4-F1
#
_cell.length_a   1.000
_cell.length_b   1.000
_cell.length_c   1.000
_cell.angle_alpha   90.00
_cell.angle_beta   90.00
_cell.angle_gamma   90.00
#
_symmetry.space_group_name_H-M   'P 1'
#
loop_
_entity.id
_entity.type
_entity.pdbx_description
1 polymer ?
#
loop_
_entity_poly.entity_id
_entity_poly.type
_entity_poly.pdbx_seq_one_letter_code
_entity_poly.pdbx_strand_id
1 'polypeptide(L)'
;MAARAHVERLRRERYYIGRGEQNPLAEDMHQAVNYLSQELYSKDVHFLMELVQNAEDNEYPDGVAPSLEFLVTSTDITGSGASSTLLIFNNEKGFSPSNIQSICGVGKSTKKGNRDKGYIGEKGIRFKSVFLISSQPHIFSNGYQIKFNEKPCPECNIGYIVPEWVESRPSLSDIKQIYGSTRDLPTTCIVLPLKDEKVTAVKQQLSSLHPKMLLFLSKIRRLSVREDNGNAKGSTVSEIEISSEKNFEVRNNMHAESYTVFLSAQENESEVECGYRMWRQRFPVKAENRVDKRTEIDEWVITLAFPLKERLSRGKQLSPGVYAFLPTEMVTNFPFII
;
A
#
# COMPACT_ATOMS: atom_id res chain seq x y z
N MET A 1 1.32 -26.42 -3.86
CA MET A 1 0.29 -27.09 -4.69
C MET A 1 -1.09 -26.43 -4.60
N ALA A 2 -1.64 -26.18 -3.40
CA ALA A 2 -2.99 -25.60 -3.25
C ALA A 2 -3.18 -24.22 -3.93
N ALA A 3 -2.21 -23.31 -3.78
CA ALA A 3 -2.27 -21.97 -4.37
C ALA A 3 -2.32 -21.99 -5.92
N ARG A 4 -1.44 -22.75 -6.56
CA ARG A 4 -1.44 -22.93 -8.04
C ARG A 4 -2.74 -23.52 -8.53
N ALA A 5 -3.21 -24.60 -7.92
CA ALA A 5 -4.49 -25.22 -8.27
C ALA A 5 -5.67 -24.23 -8.11
N HIS A 6 -5.64 -23.37 -7.10
CA HIS A 6 -6.64 -22.31 -6.94
C HIS A 6 -6.57 -21.28 -8.07
N VAL A 7 -5.38 -20.84 -8.48
CA VAL A 7 -5.21 -19.89 -9.60
C VAL A 7 -5.68 -20.51 -10.91
N GLU A 8 -5.31 -21.76 -11.20
CA GLU A 8 -5.78 -22.47 -12.41
C GLU A 8 -7.29 -22.64 -12.41
N ARG A 9 -7.89 -22.99 -11.27
CA ARG A 9 -9.33 -23.05 -11.13
C ARG A 9 -9.98 -21.69 -11.40
N LEU A 10 -9.42 -20.61 -10.87
CA LEU A 10 -9.91 -19.25 -11.10
C LEU A 10 -9.79 -18.84 -12.58
N ARG A 11 -8.65 -19.12 -13.23
CA ARG A 11 -8.43 -18.92 -14.67
C ARG A 11 -9.50 -19.63 -15.50
N ARG A 12 -9.70 -20.91 -15.21
CA ARG A 12 -10.71 -21.74 -15.88
C ARG A 12 -12.12 -21.24 -15.60
N GLU A 13 -12.49 -20.97 -14.36
CA GLU A 13 -13.89 -20.70 -13.97
C GLU A 13 -14.37 -19.28 -14.28
N ARG A 14 -13.49 -18.29 -14.11
CA ARG A 14 -13.87 -16.89 -14.25
C ARG A 14 -13.59 -16.33 -15.64
N TYR A 15 -12.52 -16.80 -16.28
CA TYR A 15 -12.05 -16.27 -17.56
C TYR A 15 -12.18 -17.27 -18.72
N TYR A 16 -12.68 -18.48 -18.43
CA TYR A 16 -12.92 -19.57 -19.38
C TYR A 16 -11.65 -20.06 -20.09
N ILE A 17 -10.49 -19.74 -19.53
CA ILE A 17 -9.19 -20.17 -20.05
C ILE A 17 -9.09 -21.69 -19.97
N GLY A 18 -8.72 -22.33 -21.08
CA GLY A 18 -8.61 -23.78 -21.18
C GLY A 18 -9.93 -24.57 -21.22
N ARG A 19 -11.09 -23.91 -21.37
CA ARG A 19 -12.41 -24.60 -21.48
C ARG A 19 -12.81 -24.97 -22.91
N GLY A 20 -12.23 -24.32 -23.92
CA GLY A 20 -12.70 -24.43 -25.31
C GLY A 20 -13.97 -23.61 -25.63
N GLU A 21 -14.55 -22.96 -24.62
CA GLU A 21 -15.69 -22.05 -24.73
C GLU A 21 -15.21 -20.59 -24.61
N GLN A 22 -15.85 -19.67 -25.34
CA GLN A 22 -15.63 -18.24 -25.14
C GLN A 22 -16.43 -17.75 -23.93
N ASN A 23 -15.81 -16.89 -23.11
CA ASN A 23 -16.52 -16.22 -22.02
C ASN A 23 -17.47 -15.16 -22.62
N PRO A 24 -18.80 -15.29 -22.46
CA PRO A 24 -19.76 -14.36 -23.05
C PRO A 24 -19.65 -12.94 -22.48
N LEU A 25 -19.04 -12.78 -21.29
CA LEU A 25 -18.84 -11.49 -20.63
C LEU A 25 -17.43 -10.93 -20.84
N ALA A 26 -16.61 -11.54 -21.71
CA ALA A 26 -15.22 -11.13 -21.88
C ALA A 26 -15.08 -9.67 -22.32
N GLU A 27 -15.89 -9.24 -23.29
CA GLU A 27 -15.87 -7.87 -23.81
C GLU A 27 -16.31 -6.86 -22.73
N ASP A 28 -17.41 -7.13 -22.03
CA ASP A 28 -17.88 -6.29 -20.92
C ASP A 28 -16.82 -6.17 -19.80
N MET A 29 -16.15 -7.27 -19.48
CA MET A 29 -15.06 -7.27 -18.51
C MET A 29 -13.88 -6.45 -19.00
N HIS A 30 -13.51 -6.57 -20.28
CA HIS A 30 -12.43 -5.81 -20.89
C HIS A 30 -12.74 -4.30 -20.85
N GLN A 31 -13.93 -3.89 -21.29
CA GLN A 31 -14.37 -2.50 -21.27
C GLN A 31 -14.40 -1.93 -19.86
N ALA A 32 -15.01 -2.65 -18.90
CA ALA A 32 -15.11 -2.18 -17.53
C ALA A 32 -13.75 -2.02 -16.84
N VAL A 33 -12.78 -2.89 -17.15
CA VAL A 33 -11.41 -2.76 -16.67
C VAL A 33 -10.70 -1.56 -17.31
N ASN A 34 -10.88 -1.33 -18.61
CA ASN A 34 -10.28 -0.18 -19.30
C ASN A 34 -10.85 1.15 -18.82
N TYR A 35 -12.16 1.24 -18.58
CA TYR A 35 -12.75 2.44 -17.97
C TYR A 35 -12.18 2.69 -16.58
N LEU A 36 -12.04 1.64 -15.76
CA LEU A 36 -11.44 1.77 -14.44
C LEU A 36 -9.98 2.20 -14.51
N SER A 37 -9.21 1.68 -15.47
CA SER A 37 -7.81 2.08 -15.64
C SER A 37 -7.69 3.54 -16.10
N GLN A 38 -8.52 4.01 -17.04
CA GLN A 38 -8.57 5.41 -17.44
C GLN A 38 -8.93 6.36 -16.29
N GLU A 39 -9.86 5.97 -15.40
CA GLU A 39 -10.17 6.75 -14.21
C GLU A 39 -8.99 6.80 -13.23
N LEU A 40 -8.21 5.72 -13.12
CA LEU A 40 -6.98 5.70 -12.32
C LEU A 40 -5.91 6.63 -12.93
N TYR A 41 -5.77 6.69 -14.26
CA TYR A 41 -4.78 7.53 -14.94
C TYR A 41 -5.08 9.03 -14.91
N SER A 42 -6.34 9.43 -14.70
CA SER A 42 -6.77 10.84 -14.73
C SER A 42 -6.62 11.58 -13.40
N LYS A 43 -6.25 10.89 -12.32
CA LYS A 43 -6.00 11.49 -11.01
C LYS A 43 -4.49 11.63 -10.81
N ASP A 44 -4.06 12.71 -10.15
CA ASP A 44 -2.73 12.78 -9.53
C ASP A 44 -2.69 11.76 -8.39
N VAL A 45 -2.49 10.48 -8.73
CA VAL A 45 -2.57 9.40 -7.76
C VAL A 45 -1.26 9.34 -7.00
N HIS A 46 -1.36 9.63 -5.70
CA HIS A 46 -0.33 9.28 -4.73
C HIS A 46 -0.28 7.76 -4.54
N PHE A 47 0.26 7.02 -5.53
CA PHE A 47 0.35 5.55 -5.50
C PHE A 47 0.98 5.06 -4.18
N LEU A 48 1.97 5.78 -3.68
CA LEU A 48 2.65 5.49 -2.42
C LEU A 48 1.66 5.44 -1.26
N MET A 49 0.76 6.42 -1.19
CA MET A 49 -0.22 6.47 -0.11
C MET A 49 -1.26 5.35 -0.22
N GLU A 50 -1.64 4.94 -1.43
CA GLU A 50 -2.53 3.80 -1.61
C GLU A 50 -1.87 2.49 -1.20
N LEU A 51 -0.57 2.32 -1.47
CA LEU A 51 0.21 1.17 -0.99
C LEU A 51 0.29 1.15 0.55
N VAL A 52 0.52 2.31 1.17
CA VAL A 52 0.49 2.46 2.64
C VAL A 52 -0.89 2.10 3.19
N GLN A 53 -1.98 2.57 2.56
CA GLN A 53 -3.35 2.22 2.96
C GLN A 53 -3.65 0.73 2.78
N ASN A 54 -3.14 0.10 1.72
CA ASN A 54 -3.32 -1.33 1.51
C ASN A 54 -2.66 -2.12 2.65
N ALA A 55 -1.46 -1.72 3.08
CA ALA A 55 -0.80 -2.32 4.22
C ALA A 55 -1.54 -2.04 5.55
N GLU A 56 -2.02 -0.82 5.76
CA GLU A 56 -2.83 -0.44 6.93
C GLU A 56 -4.13 -1.27 7.04
N ASP A 57 -4.67 -1.70 5.90
CA ASP A 57 -5.89 -2.50 5.80
C ASP A 57 -5.69 -4.00 5.99
N ASN A 58 -4.44 -4.44 6.07
CA ASN A 58 -4.11 -5.85 6.26
C ASN A 58 -4.33 -6.29 7.72
N GLU A 59 -4.30 -7.60 7.89
CA GLU A 59 -4.26 -8.23 9.20
C GLU A 59 -2.85 -8.69 9.48
N TYR A 60 -2.41 -8.51 10.73
CA TYR A 60 -1.07 -8.89 11.16
C TYR A 60 -1.18 -10.01 12.19
N PRO A 61 -0.19 -10.92 12.26
CA PRO A 61 -0.07 -11.89 13.35
C PRO A 61 -0.02 -11.19 14.72
N ASP A 62 -0.41 -11.90 15.78
CA ASP A 62 -0.26 -11.37 17.14
C ASP A 62 1.22 -11.28 17.53
N GLY A 63 1.58 -10.26 18.31
CA GLY A 63 2.94 -10.09 18.83
C GLY A 63 3.98 -9.58 17.83
N VAL A 64 3.62 -9.34 16.56
CA VAL A 64 4.52 -8.68 15.60
C VAL A 64 4.21 -7.19 15.52
N ALA A 65 5.24 -6.37 15.29
CA ALA A 65 5.06 -4.97 14.93
C ALA A 65 4.81 -4.86 13.42
N PRO A 66 3.62 -4.39 12.98
CA PRO A 66 3.29 -4.24 11.57
C PRO A 66 4.26 -3.31 10.85
N SER A 67 4.84 -3.79 9.75
CA SER A 67 5.86 -3.06 8.99
C SER A 67 5.60 -3.09 7.50
N LEU A 68 5.85 -1.96 6.84
CA LEU A 68 5.84 -1.82 5.40
C LEU A 68 7.20 -1.32 4.93
N GLU A 69 7.79 -2.01 3.98
CA GLU A 69 9.11 -1.66 3.48
C GLU A 69 9.08 -1.51 1.96
N PHE A 70 9.72 -0.46 1.47
CA PHE A 70 9.94 -0.19 0.05
C PHE A 70 11.42 -0.36 -0.26
N LEU A 71 11.74 -1.19 -1.25
CA LEU A 71 13.10 -1.37 -1.76
C LEU A 71 13.10 -1.09 -3.25
N VAL A 72 13.89 -0.12 -3.67
CA VAL A 72 14.09 0.18 -5.09
C VAL A 72 15.42 -0.43 -5.54
N THR A 73 15.43 -1.15 -6.65
CA THR A 73 16.66 -1.67 -7.27
C THR A 73 16.71 -1.29 -8.74
N SER A 74 17.92 -1.16 -9.27
CA SER A 74 18.18 -1.04 -10.72
C SER A 74 18.26 -2.40 -11.42
N THR A 75 18.17 -3.49 -10.66
CA THR A 75 18.17 -4.85 -11.20
C THR A 75 16.78 -5.21 -11.73
N ASP A 76 16.70 -5.64 -12.99
CA ASP A 76 15.50 -6.27 -13.53
C ASP A 76 15.41 -7.74 -13.11
N ILE A 77 14.85 -7.97 -11.94
CA ILE A 77 14.61 -9.33 -11.43
C ILE A 77 13.46 -10.06 -12.14
N THR A 78 12.63 -9.33 -12.89
CA THR A 78 11.45 -9.89 -13.57
C THR A 78 11.76 -10.34 -14.99
N GLY A 79 12.83 -9.82 -15.60
CA GLY A 79 13.16 -10.03 -17.01
C GLY A 79 12.21 -9.31 -17.97
N SER A 80 11.49 -8.28 -17.50
CA SER A 80 10.55 -7.50 -18.31
C SER A 80 11.22 -6.41 -19.14
N GLY A 81 12.52 -6.16 -18.95
CA GLY A 81 13.28 -5.05 -19.53
C GLY A 81 13.15 -3.73 -18.77
N ALA A 82 12.66 -3.75 -17.52
CA ALA A 82 12.48 -2.53 -16.73
C ALA A 82 13.82 -1.96 -16.25
N SER A 83 14.01 -0.64 -16.35
CA SER A 83 15.23 0.03 -15.86
C SER A 83 15.31 0.10 -14.32
N SER A 84 14.19 -0.08 -13.63
CA SER A 84 14.12 -0.12 -12.18
C SER A 84 12.94 -0.98 -11.72
N THR A 85 13.12 -1.67 -10.59
CA THR A 85 12.08 -2.47 -9.94
C THR A 85 11.83 -1.93 -8.55
N LEU A 86 10.56 -1.71 -8.20
CA LEU A 86 10.12 -1.44 -6.84
C LEU A 86 9.61 -2.74 -6.21
N LEU A 87 10.22 -3.13 -5.08
CA LEU A 87 9.78 -4.22 -4.24
C LEU A 87 9.13 -3.66 -2.99
N ILE A 88 7.99 -4.23 -2.62
CA ILE A 88 7.22 -3.83 -1.44
C ILE A 88 7.06 -5.04 -0.55
N PHE A 89 7.50 -4.94 0.69
CA PHE A 89 7.44 -6.02 1.66
C PHE A 89 6.54 -5.68 2.83
N ASN A 90 5.65 -6.59 3.18
CA ASN A 90 4.72 -6.42 4.30
C ASN A 90 4.62 -7.71 5.11
N ASN A 91 4.78 -7.60 6.43
CA ASN A 91 4.77 -8.73 7.37
C ASN A 91 3.36 -9.11 7.85
N GLU A 92 2.35 -8.88 7.00
CA GLU A 92 0.97 -9.27 7.27
C GLU A 92 0.79 -10.81 7.31
N LYS A 93 -0.43 -11.26 7.61
CA LYS A 93 -0.80 -12.69 7.53
C LYS A 93 -0.75 -13.25 6.10
N GLY A 94 -0.74 -12.38 5.09
CA GLY A 94 -0.64 -12.74 3.68
C GLY A 94 -1.97 -12.99 2.99
N PHE A 95 -1.92 -13.19 1.68
CA PHE A 95 -3.10 -13.29 0.83
C PHE A 95 -3.84 -14.60 1.06
N SER A 96 -5.13 -14.48 1.37
CA SER A 96 -6.09 -15.59 1.36
C SER A 96 -6.65 -15.84 -0.06
N PRO A 97 -7.27 -17.01 -0.32
CA PRO A 97 -8.02 -17.25 -1.56
C PRO A 97 -9.05 -16.15 -1.88
N SER A 98 -9.71 -15.61 -0.85
CA SER A 98 -10.68 -14.51 -1.00
C SER A 98 -9.99 -13.22 -1.47
N ASN A 99 -8.78 -12.91 -0.97
CA ASN A 99 -8.01 -11.76 -1.45
C ASN A 99 -7.69 -11.89 -2.95
N ILE A 100 -7.22 -13.07 -3.38
CA ILE A 100 -6.90 -13.34 -4.79
C ILE A 100 -8.15 -13.17 -5.67
N GLN A 101 -9.29 -13.75 -5.27
CA GLN A 101 -10.55 -13.60 -6.00
C GLN A 101 -11.01 -12.15 -6.12
N SER A 102 -10.71 -11.34 -5.10
CA SER A 102 -11.10 -9.92 -5.03
C SER A 102 -10.28 -9.06 -5.98
N ILE A 103 -8.96 -9.24 -6.01
CA ILE A 103 -8.09 -8.47 -6.91
C ILE A 103 -8.29 -8.87 -8.38
N CYS A 104 -8.69 -10.12 -8.63
CA CYS A 104 -9.09 -10.63 -9.95
C CYS A 104 -10.50 -10.15 -10.37
N GLY A 105 -11.21 -9.37 -9.55
CA GLY A 105 -12.53 -8.86 -9.90
C GLY A 105 -12.55 -7.47 -10.51
N VAL A 106 -13.56 -7.22 -11.35
CA VAL A 106 -14.04 -5.88 -11.72
C VAL A 106 -15.11 -5.48 -10.71
N GLY A 107 -14.88 -4.41 -9.94
CA GLY A 107 -15.92 -3.76 -9.11
C GLY A 107 -16.55 -4.56 -7.95
N LYS A 108 -16.11 -5.79 -7.62
CA LYS A 108 -16.62 -6.49 -6.42
C LYS A 108 -15.88 -6.04 -5.16
N SER A 109 -16.50 -5.12 -4.43
CA SER A 109 -16.04 -4.65 -3.12
C SER A 109 -16.20 -5.74 -2.05
N THR A 110 -15.09 -6.18 -1.44
CA THR A 110 -15.12 -7.04 -0.24
C THR A 110 -15.41 -6.29 1.06
N LYS A 111 -15.68 -4.97 0.99
CA LYS A 111 -15.93 -4.12 2.17
C LYS A 111 -17.37 -3.59 2.26
N LYS A 112 -18.33 -4.19 1.55
CA LYS A 112 -19.76 -3.96 1.85
C LYS A 112 -20.04 -4.51 3.25
N GLY A 113 -20.14 -3.62 4.25
CA GLY A 113 -20.49 -3.98 5.64
C GLY A 113 -19.38 -3.85 6.70
N ASN A 114 -18.22 -3.26 6.39
CA ASN A 114 -17.13 -3.09 7.36
C ASN A 114 -16.55 -1.65 7.36
N ARG A 115 -17.40 -0.64 7.09
CA ARG A 115 -16.97 0.75 6.87
C ARG A 115 -16.73 1.56 8.15
N ASP A 116 -17.17 1.04 9.29
CA ASP A 116 -17.11 1.65 10.62
C ASP A 116 -15.68 1.85 11.16
N LYS A 117 -14.67 1.24 10.51
CA LYS A 117 -13.26 1.32 10.91
C LYS A 117 -12.46 2.41 10.18
N GLY A 118 -13.12 3.37 9.55
CA GLY A 118 -12.43 4.46 8.83
C GLY A 118 -11.74 4.00 7.54
N TYR A 119 -12.13 2.83 7.01
CA TYR A 119 -11.54 2.29 5.79
C TYR A 119 -11.94 3.11 4.56
N ILE A 120 -11.00 3.90 4.04
CA ILE A 120 -11.14 4.55 2.74
C ILE A 120 -10.72 3.56 1.65
N GLY A 121 -11.68 3.03 0.89
CA GLY A 121 -11.42 2.44 -0.43
C GLY A 121 -11.74 0.95 -0.61
N GLU A 122 -12.04 0.61 -1.86
CA GLU A 122 -12.44 -0.72 -2.32
C GLU A 122 -11.18 -1.56 -2.59
N LYS A 123 -10.96 -2.67 -1.86
CA LYS A 123 -9.75 -3.53 -2.00
C LYS A 123 -9.51 -3.98 -3.46
N GLY A 124 -10.59 -4.16 -4.22
CA GLY A 124 -10.54 -4.47 -5.63
C GLY A 124 -9.92 -3.33 -6.44
N ILE A 125 -10.42 -2.11 -6.32
CA ILE A 125 -9.97 -0.94 -7.11
C ILE A 125 -8.58 -0.47 -6.69
N ARG A 126 -8.28 -0.45 -5.38
CA ARG A 126 -6.99 0.06 -4.87
C ARG A 126 -5.78 -0.78 -5.25
N PHE A 127 -5.94 -2.08 -5.51
CA PHE A 127 -4.81 -2.84 -6.07
C PHE A 127 -4.50 -2.42 -7.50
N LYS A 128 -5.50 -2.00 -8.31
CA LYS A 128 -5.26 -1.67 -9.72
C LYS A 128 -4.39 -0.42 -9.90
N SER A 129 -4.23 0.42 -8.89
CA SER A 129 -3.38 1.60 -9.02
C SER A 129 -1.90 1.29 -9.16
N VAL A 130 -1.45 0.07 -8.82
CA VAL A 130 -0.08 -0.36 -9.13
C VAL A 130 0.19 -0.32 -10.64
N PHE A 131 -0.86 -0.42 -11.47
CA PHE A 131 -0.74 -0.31 -12.93
C PHE A 131 -0.37 1.10 -13.42
N LEU A 132 -0.52 2.12 -12.58
CA LEU A 132 -0.05 3.48 -12.87
C LEU A 132 1.47 3.56 -12.98
N ILE A 133 2.17 2.65 -12.29
CA ILE A 133 3.64 2.64 -12.23
C ILE A 133 4.27 1.36 -12.77
N SER A 134 3.49 0.30 -13.02
CA SER A 134 4.00 -0.98 -13.53
C SER A 134 2.99 -1.68 -14.44
N SER A 135 3.40 -2.09 -15.64
CA SER A 135 2.51 -2.87 -16.52
C SER A 135 2.38 -4.34 -16.12
N GLN A 136 3.28 -4.86 -15.26
CA GLN A 136 3.34 -6.27 -14.89
C GLN A 136 3.57 -6.47 -13.38
N PRO A 137 2.60 -6.11 -12.52
CA PRO A 137 2.76 -6.30 -11.09
C PRO A 137 2.75 -7.79 -10.72
N HIS A 138 3.67 -8.20 -9.84
CA HIS A 138 3.75 -9.56 -9.29
C HIS A 138 3.42 -9.57 -7.80
N ILE A 139 2.82 -10.66 -7.33
CA ILE A 139 2.49 -10.90 -5.92
C ILE A 139 3.04 -12.27 -5.52
N PHE A 140 3.82 -12.26 -4.45
CA PHE A 140 4.32 -13.44 -3.75
C PHE A 140 3.79 -13.41 -2.32
N SER A 141 2.89 -14.34 -1.97
CA SER A 141 2.30 -14.37 -0.63
C SER A 141 1.64 -15.72 -0.35
N ASN A 142 1.87 -16.32 0.81
CA ASN A 142 1.25 -17.60 1.22
C ASN A 142 1.29 -18.70 0.14
N GLY A 143 2.41 -18.81 -0.57
CA GLY A 143 2.61 -19.80 -1.64
C GLY A 143 1.96 -19.44 -2.98
N TYR A 144 1.26 -18.31 -3.11
CA TYR A 144 0.95 -17.71 -4.41
C TYR A 144 2.21 -17.06 -4.98
N GLN A 145 2.44 -17.25 -6.28
CA GLN A 145 3.42 -16.53 -7.10
C GLN A 145 2.71 -16.18 -8.42
N ILE A 146 2.04 -15.04 -8.42
CA ILE A 146 1.21 -14.63 -9.56
C ILE A 146 1.67 -13.29 -10.08
N LYS A 147 1.44 -13.05 -11.36
CA LYS A 147 1.55 -11.75 -11.99
C LYS A 147 0.26 -11.39 -12.69
N PHE A 148 0.08 -10.11 -12.91
CA PHE A 148 -0.95 -9.57 -13.79
C PHE A 148 -0.29 -8.80 -14.92
N ASN A 149 -1.04 -8.52 -15.98
CA ASN A 149 -0.53 -7.81 -17.14
C ASN A 149 -1.55 -6.78 -17.61
N GLU A 150 -1.10 -5.55 -17.86
CA GLU A 150 -1.91 -4.50 -18.47
C GLU A 150 -2.38 -4.91 -19.88
N LYS A 151 -1.53 -5.61 -20.64
CA LYS A 151 -1.90 -6.16 -21.94
C LYS A 151 -2.91 -7.31 -21.78
N PRO A 152 -3.93 -7.39 -22.65
CA PRO A 152 -4.89 -8.48 -22.64
C PRO A 152 -4.22 -9.86 -22.75
N CYS A 153 -4.69 -10.80 -21.94
CA CYS A 153 -4.31 -12.20 -22.05
C CYS A 153 -4.76 -12.73 -23.44
N PRO A 154 -3.89 -13.37 -24.24
CA PRO A 154 -4.23 -13.85 -25.57
C PRO A 154 -5.40 -14.84 -25.61
N GLU A 155 -5.63 -15.59 -24.52
CA GLU A 155 -6.65 -16.63 -24.46
C GLU A 155 -8.05 -16.10 -24.19
N CYS A 156 -8.18 -14.96 -23.51
CA CYS A 156 -9.49 -14.43 -23.08
C CYS A 156 -9.70 -12.94 -23.37
N ASN A 157 -8.72 -12.26 -23.98
CA ASN A 157 -8.71 -10.84 -24.31
C ASN A 157 -8.99 -9.89 -23.12
N ILE A 158 -8.63 -10.29 -21.89
CA ILE A 158 -8.81 -9.47 -20.68
C ILE A 158 -7.45 -9.16 -20.07
N GLY A 159 -7.19 -7.89 -19.76
CA GLY A 159 -5.99 -7.41 -19.04
C GLY A 159 -6.28 -7.11 -17.57
N TYR A 160 -5.26 -6.66 -16.85
CA TYR A 160 -5.20 -6.16 -15.46
C TYR A 160 -5.63 -7.12 -14.35
N ILE A 161 -6.61 -7.97 -14.58
CA ILE A 161 -7.27 -8.78 -13.56
C ILE A 161 -7.05 -10.29 -13.75
N VAL A 162 -6.49 -10.71 -14.87
CA VAL A 162 -6.20 -12.13 -15.14
C VAL A 162 -4.91 -12.51 -14.42
N PRO A 163 -4.95 -13.41 -13.41
CA PRO A 163 -3.74 -13.86 -12.76
C PRO A 163 -3.02 -14.89 -13.64
N GLU A 164 -1.72 -14.74 -13.79
CA GLU A 164 -0.83 -15.70 -14.43
C GLU A 164 0.16 -16.24 -13.41
N TRP A 165 0.42 -17.54 -13.42
CA TRP A 165 1.43 -18.13 -12.55
C TRP A 165 2.84 -17.73 -13.02
N VAL A 166 3.70 -17.36 -12.08
CA VAL A 166 5.11 -17.06 -12.37
C VAL A 166 5.88 -18.38 -12.37
N GLU A 167 6.37 -18.82 -13.53
CA GLU A 167 7.07 -20.10 -13.65
C GLU A 167 8.56 -20.00 -13.36
N SER A 168 9.20 -18.89 -13.78
CA SER A 168 10.66 -18.77 -13.78
C SER A 168 11.17 -17.54 -13.05
N ARG A 169 10.76 -16.33 -13.47
CA ARG A 169 11.30 -15.08 -12.93
C ARG A 169 10.22 -14.06 -12.54
N PRO A 170 10.37 -13.36 -11.40
CA PRO A 170 11.36 -13.63 -10.37
C PRO A 170 11.02 -14.91 -9.59
N SER A 171 12.03 -15.64 -9.13
CA SER A 171 11.88 -16.69 -8.12
C SER A 171 11.98 -16.10 -6.71
N LEU A 172 11.52 -16.84 -5.69
CA LEU A 172 11.69 -16.42 -4.28
C LEU A 172 13.17 -16.24 -3.91
N SER A 173 14.08 -16.99 -4.54
CA SER A 173 15.53 -16.84 -4.33
C SER A 173 16.04 -15.51 -4.88
N ASP A 174 15.57 -15.09 -6.06
CA ASP A 174 15.93 -13.79 -6.66
C ASP A 174 15.48 -12.64 -5.76
N ILE A 175 14.25 -12.73 -5.23
CA ILE A 175 13.69 -11.75 -4.29
C ILE A 175 14.51 -11.74 -2.98
N LYS A 176 14.87 -12.90 -2.43
CA LYS A 176 15.68 -13.01 -1.21
C LYS A 176 17.08 -12.42 -1.37
N GLN A 177 17.69 -12.60 -2.54
CA GLN A 177 19.01 -12.05 -2.83
C GLN A 177 19.00 -10.52 -2.78
N ILE A 178 17.99 -9.88 -3.36
CA ILE A 178 17.83 -8.42 -3.33
C ILE A 178 17.44 -7.93 -1.92
N TYR A 179 16.56 -8.65 -1.22
CA TYR A 179 16.10 -8.23 0.11
C TYR A 179 17.21 -8.21 1.18
N GLY A 180 18.15 -9.15 1.04
CA GLY A 180 19.24 -9.42 1.96
C GLY A 180 19.27 -10.91 2.31
N SER A 181 20.34 -11.59 1.92
CA SER A 181 20.49 -13.06 2.03
C SER A 181 20.36 -13.61 3.46
N THR A 182 20.65 -12.78 4.46
CA THR A 182 20.59 -13.11 5.89
C THR A 182 19.22 -12.86 6.53
N ARG A 183 18.29 -12.20 5.82
CA ARG A 183 16.96 -11.85 6.34
C ARG A 183 15.92 -12.85 5.84
N ASP A 184 14.94 -13.13 6.68
CA ASP A 184 13.74 -13.83 6.24
C ASP A 184 12.84 -12.89 5.46
N LEU A 185 12.30 -13.37 4.35
CA LEU A 185 11.37 -12.60 3.54
C LEU A 185 10.06 -12.39 4.31
N PRO A 186 9.53 -11.15 4.34
CA PRO A 186 8.18 -10.92 4.84
C PRO A 186 7.14 -11.73 4.06
N THR A 187 6.03 -12.06 4.73
CA THR A 187 4.98 -12.95 4.20
C THR A 187 4.44 -12.53 2.84
N THR A 188 4.27 -11.23 2.62
CA THR A 188 3.82 -10.66 1.35
C THR A 188 4.93 -9.82 0.73
N CYS A 189 5.27 -10.14 -0.53
CA CYS A 189 6.11 -9.33 -1.40
C CYS A 189 5.32 -8.97 -2.67
N ILE A 190 5.29 -7.68 -3.01
CA ILE A 190 4.79 -7.19 -4.30
C ILE A 190 5.98 -6.68 -5.09
N VAL A 191 6.16 -7.18 -6.32
CA VAL A 191 7.24 -6.76 -7.22
C VAL A 191 6.66 -6.00 -8.39
N LEU A 192 7.10 -4.76 -8.55
CA LEU A 192 6.61 -3.81 -9.55
C LEU A 192 7.77 -3.43 -10.48
N PRO A 193 7.94 -4.10 -11.65
CA PRO A 193 8.82 -3.60 -12.70
C PRO A 193 8.27 -2.25 -13.17
N LEU A 194 9.03 -1.18 -12.94
CA LEU A 194 8.52 0.18 -13.15
C LEU A 194 8.48 0.52 -14.63
N LYS A 195 7.46 1.29 -15.02
CA LYS A 195 7.43 2.00 -16.30
C LYS A 195 8.55 3.06 -16.27
N ASP A 196 9.36 3.13 -17.33
CA ASP A 196 10.55 3.98 -17.35
C ASP A 196 10.23 5.46 -17.07
N GLU A 197 9.12 5.97 -17.64
CA GLU A 197 8.65 7.34 -17.43
C GLU A 197 8.15 7.62 -16.00
N LYS A 198 7.98 6.58 -15.17
CA LYS A 198 7.51 6.69 -13.78
C LYS A 198 8.63 6.53 -12.75
N VAL A 199 9.81 6.04 -13.14
CA VAL A 199 10.92 5.77 -12.20
C VAL A 199 11.26 7.00 -11.36
N THR A 200 11.51 8.15 -11.99
CA THR A 200 11.87 9.39 -11.28
C THR A 200 10.78 9.84 -10.31
N ALA A 201 9.51 9.79 -10.73
CA ALA A 201 8.38 10.18 -9.90
C ALA A 201 8.21 9.24 -8.69
N VAL A 202 8.38 7.93 -8.88
CA VAL A 202 8.33 6.93 -7.81
C VAL A 202 9.43 7.20 -6.78
N LYS A 203 10.68 7.38 -7.23
CA LYS A 203 11.81 7.68 -6.35
C LYS A 203 11.60 8.99 -5.59
N GLN A 204 11.10 10.03 -6.25
CA GLN A 204 10.80 11.32 -5.61
C GLN A 204 9.71 11.19 -4.53
N GLN A 205 8.64 10.43 -4.79
CA GLN A 205 7.60 10.19 -3.79
C GLN A 205 8.12 9.37 -2.60
N LEU A 206 8.97 8.37 -2.83
CA LEU A 206 9.60 7.61 -1.75
C LEU A 206 10.53 8.49 -0.89
N SER A 207 11.27 9.41 -1.52
CA SER A 207 12.12 10.38 -0.82
C SER A 207 11.33 11.46 -0.06
N SER A 208 10.08 11.75 -0.45
CA SER A 208 9.22 12.71 0.25
C SER A 208 8.48 12.12 1.44
N LEU A 209 8.69 10.83 1.73
CA LEU A 209 8.04 10.14 2.81
C LEU A 209 8.43 10.75 4.17
N HIS A 210 7.42 11.20 4.92
CA HIS A 210 7.60 11.93 6.18
C HIS A 210 7.21 11.08 7.40
N PRO A 211 8.03 11.05 8.47
CA PRO A 211 7.72 10.35 9.73
C PRO A 211 6.32 10.58 10.34
N LYS A 212 5.81 11.80 10.22
CA LYS A 212 4.50 12.22 10.75
C LYS A 212 3.33 11.41 10.18
N MET A 213 3.50 10.74 9.04
CA MET A 213 2.47 9.84 8.50
C MET A 213 2.08 8.75 9.49
N LEU A 214 3.04 8.20 10.26
CA LEU A 214 2.75 7.13 11.22
C LEU A 214 1.90 7.59 12.41
N LEU A 215 1.80 8.90 12.70
CA LEU A 215 0.98 9.42 13.81
C LEU A 215 -0.50 9.05 13.65
N PHE A 216 -0.97 9.02 12.40
CA PHE A 216 -2.37 8.84 12.04
C PHE A 216 -2.69 7.44 11.53
N LEU A 217 -1.68 6.58 11.39
CA LEU A 217 -1.89 5.16 11.11
C LEU A 217 -2.25 4.40 12.39
N SER A 218 -3.22 3.50 12.26
CA SER A 218 -3.73 2.71 13.37
C SER A 218 -2.90 1.45 13.59
N LYS A 219 -2.48 0.76 12.52
CA LYS A 219 -1.80 -0.54 12.56
C LYS A 219 -0.32 -0.46 12.22
N ILE A 220 0.05 0.13 11.09
CA ILE A 220 1.46 0.22 10.67
C ILE A 220 2.27 0.92 11.77
N ARG A 221 3.35 0.27 12.19
CA ARG A 221 4.28 0.76 13.22
C ARG A 221 5.63 1.10 12.66
N ARG A 222 6.07 0.42 11.60
CA ARG A 222 7.33 0.70 10.92
C ARG A 222 7.12 0.93 9.44
N LEU A 223 7.82 1.94 8.91
CA LEU A 223 7.91 2.19 7.49
C LEU A 223 9.37 2.42 7.14
N SER A 224 9.90 1.67 6.19
CA SER A 224 11.25 1.90 5.69
C SER A 224 11.32 2.02 4.17
N VAL A 225 12.31 2.79 3.71
CA VAL A 225 12.66 2.95 2.30
C VAL A 225 14.14 2.66 2.15
N ARG A 226 14.49 1.79 1.21
CA ARG A 226 15.86 1.39 0.89
C ARG A 226 16.11 1.45 -0.61
N GLU A 227 17.35 1.71 -1.01
CA GLU A 227 17.78 1.62 -2.40
C GLU A 227 18.94 0.64 -2.55
N ASP A 228 18.68 -0.47 -3.22
CA ASP A 228 19.71 -1.42 -3.62
C ASP A 228 20.40 -0.90 -4.89
N ASN A 229 21.45 -0.10 -4.67
CA ASN A 229 22.38 0.31 -5.71
C ASN A 229 23.65 -0.51 -5.58
N GLY A 230 23.98 -1.31 -6.60
CA GLY A 230 25.29 -1.97 -6.69
C GLY A 230 26.49 -1.01 -6.61
N ASN A 231 26.27 0.32 -6.68
CA ASN A 231 27.25 1.37 -6.42
C ASN A 231 26.69 2.43 -5.43
N ALA A 232 27.29 2.53 -4.23
CA ALA A 232 26.85 3.41 -3.14
C ALA A 232 26.92 4.93 -3.42
N LYS A 233 27.55 5.38 -4.51
CA LYS A 233 27.70 6.82 -4.86
C LYS A 233 26.55 7.41 -5.68
N GLY A 234 25.53 6.61 -6.02
CA GLY A 234 24.42 6.99 -6.89
C GLY A 234 23.03 6.95 -6.25
N SER A 235 22.93 6.90 -4.91
CA SER A 235 21.62 6.85 -4.24
C SER A 235 20.80 8.09 -4.56
N THR A 236 19.65 7.85 -5.17
CA THR A 236 18.65 8.87 -5.55
C THR A 236 17.45 8.84 -4.63
N VAL A 237 17.25 7.73 -3.91
CA VAL A 237 16.27 7.62 -2.85
C VAL A 237 16.96 7.86 -1.52
N SER A 238 16.33 8.68 -0.68
CA SER A 238 16.80 8.90 0.68
C SER A 238 16.32 7.76 1.57
N GLU A 239 17.25 6.91 2.01
CA GLU A 239 16.93 5.80 2.90
C GLU A 239 16.44 6.32 4.25
N ILE A 240 15.37 5.71 4.75
CA ILE A 240 14.79 6.07 6.03
C ILE A 240 14.15 4.86 6.67
N GLU A 241 14.32 4.74 7.98
CA GLU A 241 13.48 3.88 8.82
C GLU A 241 12.71 4.77 9.78
N ILE A 242 11.39 4.57 9.80
CA ILE A 242 10.46 5.33 10.62
C ILE A 242 9.73 4.34 11.50
N SER A 243 9.72 4.60 12.80
CA SER A 243 8.98 3.78 13.74
C SER A 243 8.03 4.62 14.58
N SER A 244 7.00 3.96 15.11
CA SER A 244 6.07 4.55 16.06
C SER A 244 5.79 3.61 17.22
N GLU A 245 5.87 4.13 18.44
CA GLU A 245 5.49 3.43 19.66
C GLU A 245 4.38 4.17 20.37
N LYS A 246 3.34 3.44 20.81
CA LYS A 246 2.16 4.02 21.49
C LYS A 246 2.19 3.66 22.97
N ASN A 247 2.40 4.66 23.80
CA ASN A 247 2.28 4.53 25.25
C ASN A 247 0.89 5.00 25.67
N PHE A 248 0.04 4.04 26.04
CA PHE A 248 -1.33 4.29 26.46
C PHE A 248 -1.36 4.70 27.93
N GLU A 249 -1.46 6.00 28.18
CA GLU A 249 -1.99 6.54 29.43
C GLU A 249 -3.42 7.05 29.17
N VAL A 250 -4.37 6.12 29.09
CA VAL A 250 -5.74 6.47 28.73
C VAL A 250 -6.41 7.21 29.91
N ARG A 251 -6.62 8.51 29.76
CA ARG A 251 -7.57 9.26 30.59
C ARG A 251 -8.94 9.17 29.95
N ASN A 252 -9.70 8.14 30.32
CA ASN A 252 -11.02 7.88 29.76
C ASN A 252 -12.03 8.96 30.18
N ASN A 253 -12.50 9.74 29.21
CA ASN A 253 -13.85 10.30 29.21
C ASN A 253 -14.60 9.63 28.05
N MET A 254 -15.93 9.42 28.15
CA MET A 254 -16.72 8.54 27.27
C MET A 254 -16.57 8.78 25.75
N HIS A 255 -16.02 9.94 25.33
CA HIS A 255 -15.82 10.29 23.92
C HIS A 255 -14.41 10.74 23.53
N ALA A 256 -13.44 10.78 24.47
CA ALA A 256 -12.08 11.27 24.20
C ALA A 256 -11.00 10.38 24.82
N GLU A 257 -9.94 10.18 24.06
CA GLU A 257 -8.77 9.36 24.38
C GLU A 257 -7.51 10.25 24.29
N SER A 258 -6.64 10.18 25.31
CA SER A 258 -5.30 10.78 25.24
C SER A 258 -4.23 9.71 25.34
N TYR A 259 -3.18 9.80 24.53
CA TYR A 259 -2.05 8.87 24.54
C TYR A 259 -0.78 9.56 24.01
N THR A 260 0.38 8.96 24.22
CA THR A 260 1.65 9.48 23.68
C THR A 260 2.17 8.57 22.58
N VAL A 261 2.63 9.17 21.48
CA VAL A 261 3.29 8.47 20.39
C VAL A 261 4.72 8.97 20.26
N PHE A 262 5.69 8.07 20.28
CA PHE A 262 7.07 8.41 19.94
C PHE A 262 7.30 8.07 18.49
N LEU A 263 7.79 9.03 17.71
CA LEU A 263 8.27 8.79 16.37
C LEU A 263 9.79 8.84 16.37
N SER A 264 10.42 7.82 15.83
CA SER A 264 11.83 7.85 15.48
C SER A 264 11.99 7.82 13.96
N ALA A 265 13.03 8.53 13.49
CA ALA A 265 13.46 8.49 12.10
C ALA A 265 14.98 8.36 12.08
N GLN A 266 15.47 7.34 11.38
CA GLN A 266 16.89 7.13 11.15
C GLN A 266 17.21 7.40 9.68
N GLU A 267 18.10 8.36 9.42
CA GLU A 267 18.57 8.73 8.09
C GLU A 267 20.08 8.99 8.15
N ASN A 268 20.87 8.29 7.34
CA ASN A 268 22.33 8.45 7.24
C ASN A 268 23.05 8.56 8.60
N GLU A 269 22.81 7.58 9.49
CA GLU A 269 23.39 7.46 10.85
C GLU A 269 22.86 8.46 11.91
N SER A 270 22.08 9.46 11.52
CA SER A 270 21.42 10.35 12.47
C SER A 270 20.05 9.79 12.84
N GLU A 271 19.89 9.41 14.11
CA GLU A 271 18.59 9.07 14.69
C GLU A 271 17.99 10.30 15.37
N VAL A 272 16.77 10.63 14.98
CA VAL A 272 16.02 11.74 15.57
C VAL A 272 14.69 11.21 16.08
N GLU A 273 14.36 11.56 17.32
CA GLU A 273 13.13 11.14 17.97
C GLU A 273 12.30 12.36 18.41
N CYS A 274 10.98 12.29 18.20
CA CYS A 274 10.04 13.26 18.72
C CYS A 274 8.81 12.56 19.30
N GLY A 275 8.50 12.88 20.56
CA GLY A 275 7.26 12.47 21.20
C GLY A 275 6.11 13.42 20.85
N TYR A 276 4.91 12.87 20.69
CA TYR A 276 3.68 13.58 20.40
C TYR A 276 2.61 13.19 21.42
N ARG A 277 2.03 14.19 22.08
CA ARG A 277 0.83 13.99 22.88
C ARG A 277 -0.38 14.02 21.94
N MET A 278 -1.11 12.92 21.91
CA MET A 278 -2.26 12.72 21.04
C MET A 278 -3.55 12.97 21.82
N TRP A 279 -4.48 13.69 21.20
CA TRP A 279 -5.85 13.85 21.67
C TRP A 279 -6.80 13.38 20.58
N ARG A 280 -7.52 12.29 20.82
CA ARG A 280 -8.44 11.69 19.86
C ARG A 280 -9.86 11.77 20.40
N GLN A 281 -10.78 12.31 19.62
CA GLN A 281 -12.17 12.50 20.05
C GLN A 281 -13.16 12.10 18.96
N ARG A 282 -14.24 11.44 19.39
CA ARG A 282 -15.38 11.07 18.54
C ARG A 282 -16.46 12.13 18.60
N PHE A 283 -17.06 12.45 17.46
CA PHE A 283 -18.15 13.42 17.32
C PHE A 283 -19.29 12.81 16.52
N PRO A 284 -20.55 12.96 16.92
CA PRO A 284 -21.69 12.47 16.14
C PRO A 284 -21.81 13.25 14.83
N VAL A 285 -22.16 12.55 13.75
CA VAL A 285 -22.41 13.16 12.44
C VAL A 285 -23.74 13.89 12.46
N LYS A 286 -23.71 15.21 12.27
CA LYS A 286 -24.93 16.03 12.13
C LYS A 286 -25.72 15.60 10.90
N ALA A 287 -27.06 15.61 11.00
CA ALA A 287 -27.95 15.21 9.91
C ALA A 287 -27.69 15.97 8.60
N GLU A 288 -27.40 17.28 8.69
CA GLU A 288 -27.06 18.16 7.56
C GLU A 288 -25.76 17.79 6.83
N ASN A 289 -24.85 17.05 7.48
CA ASN A 289 -23.55 16.65 6.92
C ASN A 289 -23.53 15.18 6.47
N ARG A 290 -24.69 14.49 6.49
CA ARG A 290 -24.79 13.12 5.97
C ARG A 290 -24.78 13.16 4.45
N VAL A 291 -24.02 12.24 3.86
CA VAL A 291 -23.93 12.07 2.41
C VAL A 291 -24.36 10.67 2.02
N ASP A 292 -25.09 10.53 0.91
CA ASP A 292 -25.69 9.25 0.47
C ASP A 292 -24.69 8.10 0.34
N LYS A 293 -23.43 8.42 0.02
CA LYS A 293 -22.36 7.42 -0.14
C LYS A 293 -21.85 6.84 1.19
N ARG A 294 -22.18 7.45 2.34
CA ARG A 294 -21.64 7.14 3.68
C ARG A 294 -22.72 7.20 4.77
N THR A 295 -23.93 6.71 4.47
CA THR A 295 -25.06 6.75 5.41
C THR A 295 -24.81 5.94 6.68
N GLU A 296 -23.93 4.95 6.62
CA GLU A 296 -23.49 4.08 7.72
C GLU A 296 -22.49 4.71 8.70
N ILE A 297 -21.99 5.93 8.44
CA ILE A 297 -21.03 6.58 9.34
C ILE A 297 -21.76 7.52 10.29
N ASP A 298 -21.86 7.10 11.55
CA ASP A 298 -22.56 7.86 12.60
C ASP A 298 -21.64 8.75 13.45
N GLU A 299 -20.32 8.55 13.37
CA GLU A 299 -19.32 9.35 14.10
C GLU A 299 -18.13 9.75 13.22
N TRP A 300 -17.56 10.93 13.49
CA TRP A 300 -16.26 11.37 12.99
C TRP A 300 -15.22 11.33 14.10
N VAL A 301 -13.98 11.01 13.73
CA VAL A 301 -12.84 10.98 14.65
C VAL A 301 -11.90 12.11 14.28
N ILE A 302 -11.61 13.00 15.21
CA ILE A 302 -10.56 14.02 15.07
C ILE A 302 -9.42 13.64 16.01
N THR A 303 -8.19 13.69 15.50
CA THR A 303 -6.99 13.44 16.30
C THR A 303 -6.10 14.67 16.23
N LEU A 304 -5.64 15.18 17.37
CA LEU A 304 -4.68 16.28 17.42
C LEU A 304 -3.36 15.73 17.96
N ALA A 305 -2.25 16.03 17.27
CA ALA A 305 -0.92 15.65 17.67
C ALA A 305 -0.11 16.88 18.08
N PHE A 306 0.17 16.98 19.39
CA PHE A 306 0.95 18.07 19.98
C PHE A 306 2.40 17.61 20.16
N PRO A 307 3.38 18.20 19.46
CA PRO A 307 4.78 17.80 19.60
C PRO A 307 5.30 18.19 20.98
N LEU A 308 6.06 17.29 21.62
CA LEU A 308 6.71 17.53 22.93
C LEU A 308 8.06 18.24 22.81
N LYS A 309 8.67 18.17 21.62
CA LYS A 309 9.95 18.79 21.25
C LYS A 309 9.83 19.38 19.85
N GLU A 310 10.94 19.81 19.25
CA GLU A 310 10.96 20.18 17.83
C GLU A 310 10.44 19.02 16.97
N ARG A 311 9.60 19.36 15.99
CA ARG A 311 9.00 18.37 15.09
C ARG A 311 10.11 17.74 14.26
N LEU A 312 10.01 16.44 14.00
CA LEU A 312 10.84 15.81 12.97
C LEU A 312 10.65 16.56 11.66
N SER A 313 11.75 17.02 11.06
CA SER A 313 11.79 17.66 9.75
C SER A 313 12.70 16.86 8.85
N ARG A 314 12.23 16.60 7.63
CA ARG A 314 13.04 15.93 6.60
C ARG A 314 13.18 16.87 5.41
N GLY A 315 14.40 17.28 5.12
CA GLY A 315 14.70 18.31 4.11
C GLY A 315 14.06 19.68 4.41
N LYS A 316 13.91 20.51 3.38
CA LYS A 316 13.30 21.86 3.45
C LYS A 316 11.77 21.86 3.32
N GLN A 317 11.13 20.69 3.38
CA GLN A 317 9.73 20.54 3.02
C GLN A 317 8.81 20.93 4.20
N LEU A 318 7.85 21.82 3.94
CA LEU A 318 6.81 22.16 4.92
C LEU A 318 5.97 20.89 5.16
N SER A 319 5.87 20.47 6.42
CA SER A 319 5.03 19.31 6.74
C SER A 319 3.55 19.68 6.71
N PRO A 320 2.70 18.81 6.16
CA PRO A 320 1.26 18.96 6.24
C PRO A 320 0.80 19.21 7.67
N GLY A 321 -0.12 20.15 7.84
CA GLY A 321 -0.75 20.45 9.12
C GLY A 321 -2.02 19.62 9.35
N VAL A 322 -2.58 19.06 8.29
CA VAL A 322 -3.82 18.26 8.32
C VAL A 322 -3.63 16.94 7.59
N TYR A 323 -4.07 15.86 8.22
CA TYR A 323 -4.09 14.50 7.71
C TYR A 323 -5.53 13.99 7.69
N ALA A 324 -5.93 13.41 6.56
CA ALA A 324 -7.20 12.71 6.40
C ALA A 324 -6.90 11.23 6.16
N PHE A 325 -6.41 10.55 7.20
CA PHE A 325 -5.68 9.26 7.15
C PHE A 325 -4.33 9.33 6.43
N LEU A 326 -4.26 10.13 5.36
CA LEU A 326 -3.06 10.42 4.58
C LEU A 326 -2.72 11.91 4.68
N PRO A 327 -1.47 12.31 4.42
CA PRO A 327 -1.11 13.72 4.35
C PRO A 327 -1.95 14.44 3.29
N THR A 328 -2.42 15.64 3.62
CA THR A 328 -3.05 16.55 2.65
C THR A 328 -2.04 17.61 2.21
N GLU A 329 -2.36 18.38 1.18
CA GLU A 329 -1.56 19.55 0.78
C GLU A 329 -1.72 20.75 1.74
N MET A 330 -2.61 20.65 2.73
CA MET A 330 -2.90 21.74 3.65
C MET A 330 -1.74 21.93 4.65
N VAL A 331 -0.97 22.98 4.43
CA VAL A 331 0.01 23.49 5.39
C VAL A 331 -0.72 24.41 6.37
N THR A 332 -0.56 24.16 7.67
CA THR A 332 -1.12 25.03 8.72
C THR A 332 -0.01 25.57 9.59
N ASN A 333 -0.20 26.78 10.13
CA ASN A 333 0.71 27.38 11.11
C ASN A 333 0.34 27.02 12.56
N PHE A 334 -0.48 25.98 12.77
CA PHE A 334 -0.85 25.55 14.12
C PHE A 334 0.34 24.92 14.85
N PRO A 335 0.42 25.07 16.18
CA PRO A 335 1.46 24.44 17.00
C PRO A 335 1.26 22.92 17.11
N PHE A 336 0.14 22.38 16.64
CA PHE A 336 -0.17 20.94 16.55
C PHE A 336 -0.49 20.52 15.12
N ILE A 337 -0.67 19.22 14.91
CA ILE A 337 -1.09 18.59 13.65
C ILE A 337 -2.50 18.02 13.85
N ILE A 338 -3.34 18.06 12.82
CA ILE A 338 -4.72 17.54 12.80
C ILE A 338 -4.77 16.26 11.97
#